data_AF-A0A6J1QF11-F1
#
_entry.id   AF-A0A6J1QF11-F1
#
_cell.length_a   1.000
_cell.length_b   1.000
_cell.length_c   1.000
_cell.angle_alpha   90.00
_cell.angle_beta   90.00
_cell.angle_gamma   90.00
#
_symmetry.space_group_name_H-M   'P 1'
#
loop_
_entity.id
_entity.type
_entity.pdbx_description
1 polymer ?
#
loop_
_entity_poly.entity_id
_entity_poly.type
_entity_poly.pdbx_seq_one_letter_code
_entity_poly.pdbx_strand_id
1 'polypeptide(L)'
;MSLHLPRISLPNFSGAFPEWENFRGIFESLVDKNKSLTKTQKLHYLKASLSGEAAVLINNIHISDANYEAAWQLFLDEYDNRNAIIHVNIHSFADLPKMKTENVLELKKLCDSVSAALAALTNLERPVDTWDDLLVYIISQKFSPRTRNE
;
A
#
# COMPACT_ATOMS: atom_id res chain seq x y z
N MET A 1 -27.73 -13.31 -25.39
CA MET A 1 -27.93 -12.85 -24.01
C MET A 1 -26.80 -11.87 -23.72
N SER A 2 -27.06 -10.57 -23.68
CA SER A 2 -26.02 -9.55 -23.43
C SER A 2 -25.75 -9.50 -21.93
N LEU A 3 -24.53 -9.83 -21.53
CA LEU A 3 -24.08 -9.70 -20.15
C LEU A 3 -24.08 -8.21 -19.77
N HIS A 4 -25.07 -7.76 -19.01
CA HIS A 4 -25.08 -6.41 -18.43
C HIS A 4 -24.25 -6.43 -17.15
N LEU A 5 -23.01 -5.96 -17.26
CA LEU A 5 -22.17 -5.72 -16.09
C LEU A 5 -22.69 -4.49 -15.34
N PRO A 6 -22.61 -4.48 -14.00
CA PRO A 6 -22.95 -3.30 -13.21
C PRO A 6 -22.06 -2.12 -13.60
N ARG A 7 -22.61 -0.91 -13.53
CA ARG A 7 -21.87 0.32 -13.82
C ARG A 7 -20.77 0.49 -12.77
N ILE A 8 -19.53 0.60 -13.21
CA ILE A 8 -18.40 0.89 -12.34
C ILE A 8 -18.50 2.35 -11.90
N SER A 9 -18.54 2.58 -10.60
CA SER A 9 -18.48 3.91 -9.99
C SER A 9 -17.04 4.31 -9.70
N LEU A 10 -16.74 5.61 -9.79
CA LEU A 10 -15.47 6.09 -9.28
C LEU A 10 -15.39 5.89 -7.76
N PRO A 11 -14.22 5.47 -7.25
CA PRO A 11 -13.99 5.37 -5.81
C PRO A 11 -13.97 6.76 -5.19
N ASN A 12 -14.25 6.82 -3.90
CA ASN A 12 -14.00 7.99 -3.07
C ASN A 12 -12.72 7.76 -2.26
N PHE A 13 -11.87 8.77 -2.15
CA PHE A 13 -10.63 8.71 -1.39
C PHE A 13 -10.60 9.78 -0.31
N SER A 14 -10.36 9.36 0.93
CA SER A 14 -10.37 10.23 2.10
C SER A 14 -8.99 10.80 2.46
N GLY A 15 -7.92 10.19 1.93
CA GLY A 15 -6.53 10.41 2.35
C GLY A 15 -5.96 9.27 3.20
N ALA A 16 -6.75 8.23 3.52
CA ALA A 16 -6.23 7.09 4.26
C ALA A 16 -5.27 6.25 3.40
N PHE A 17 -4.00 6.11 3.83
CA PHE A 17 -2.98 5.33 3.11
C PHE A 17 -3.41 3.92 2.66
N PRO A 18 -4.16 3.12 3.46
CA PRO A 18 -4.65 1.82 3.01
C PRO A 18 -5.62 1.87 1.82
N GLU A 19 -6.31 3.00 1.61
CA GLU A 19 -7.24 3.21 0.49
C GLU A 19 -6.51 3.57 -0.81
N TRP A 20 -5.28 4.10 -0.71
CA TRP A 20 -4.56 4.73 -1.82
C TRP A 20 -4.37 3.80 -3.01
N GLU A 21 -3.81 2.60 -2.79
CA GLU A 21 -3.50 1.65 -3.87
C GLU A 21 -4.77 1.28 -4.68
N ASN A 22 -5.87 1.00 -3.99
CA ASN A 22 -7.14 0.67 -4.63
C ASN A 22 -7.76 1.88 -5.36
N PHE A 23 -7.75 3.05 -4.71
CA PHE A 23 -8.24 4.29 -5.32
C PHE A 23 -7.45 4.61 -6.60
N ARG A 24 -6.12 4.64 -6.50
CA ARG A 24 -5.20 4.93 -7.58
C ARG A 24 -5.41 3.97 -8.74
N GLY A 25 -5.45 2.67 -8.48
CA GLY A 25 -5.65 1.67 -9.54
C GLY A 25 -6.93 1.88 -10.34
N ILE A 26 -8.05 2.12 -9.66
CA ILE A 26 -9.35 2.35 -10.32
C ILE A 26 -9.37 3.71 -11.02
N PHE A 27 -8.91 4.78 -10.36
CA PHE A 27 -8.90 6.13 -10.91
C PHE A 27 -8.00 6.22 -12.15
N GLU A 28 -6.81 5.60 -12.11
CA GLU A 28 -5.92 5.53 -13.26
C GLU A 28 -6.57 4.82 -14.44
N SER A 29 -7.24 3.69 -14.18
CA SER A 29 -7.89 2.89 -15.23
C SER A 29 -9.07 3.61 -15.88
N LEU A 30 -9.86 4.35 -15.11
CA LEU A 30 -11.11 4.95 -15.59
C LEU A 30 -10.97 6.39 -16.06
N VAL A 31 -10.01 7.14 -15.48
CA VAL A 31 -9.90 8.60 -15.66
C VAL A 31 -8.53 8.99 -16.22
N ASP A 32 -7.44 8.69 -15.53
CA ASP A 32 -6.10 9.19 -15.93
C ASP A 32 -5.67 8.63 -17.31
N LYS A 33 -5.82 7.33 -17.53
CA LYS A 33 -5.43 6.68 -18.80
C LYS A 33 -6.49 6.83 -19.90
N ASN A 34 -7.62 7.45 -19.59
CA ASN A 34 -8.70 7.66 -20.55
C ASN A 34 -8.40 8.84 -21.48
N LYS A 35 -8.12 8.53 -22.75
CA LYS A 35 -7.76 9.52 -23.78
C LYS A 35 -8.95 10.35 -24.28
N SER A 36 -10.19 9.95 -24.01
CA SER A 36 -11.37 10.74 -24.39
C SER A 36 -11.67 11.89 -23.42
N LEU A 37 -11.02 11.90 -22.25
CA LEU A 37 -11.17 12.94 -21.25
C LEU A 37 -10.08 14.01 -21.39
N THR A 38 -10.49 15.27 -21.38
CA THR A 38 -9.57 16.40 -21.24
C THR A 38 -8.97 16.43 -19.84
N LYS A 39 -7.81 17.07 -19.68
CA LYS A 39 -7.17 17.22 -18.37
C LYS A 39 -8.07 17.97 -17.37
N THR A 40 -8.81 18.97 -17.82
CA THR A 40 -9.83 19.68 -17.04
C THR A 40 -10.92 18.72 -16.54
N GLN A 41 -11.42 17.81 -17.41
CA GLN A 41 -12.39 16.80 -17.01
C GLN A 41 -11.79 15.82 -15.99
N LYS A 42 -10.55 15.36 -16.21
CA LYS A 42 -9.86 14.49 -15.25
C LYS A 42 -9.68 15.15 -13.89
N LEU A 43 -9.32 16.44 -13.85
CA LEU A 43 -9.19 17.20 -12.60
C LEU A 43 -10.55 17.43 -11.92
N HIS A 44 -11.62 17.62 -12.69
CA HIS A 44 -12.99 17.62 -12.15
C HIS A 44 -13.33 16.28 -11.49
N TYR A 45 -13.08 15.16 -12.17
CA TYR A 45 -13.33 13.83 -11.61
C TYR A 45 -12.46 13.57 -10.38
N LEU A 46 -11.19 13.98 -10.41
CA LEU A 46 -10.30 13.89 -9.26
C LEU A 46 -10.93 14.61 -8.09
N LYS A 47 -11.24 15.90 -8.20
CA LYS A 47 -11.88 16.67 -7.12
C LYS A 47 -13.21 16.08 -6.62
N ALA A 48 -14.02 15.52 -7.52
CA ALA A 48 -15.30 14.90 -7.16
C ALA A 48 -15.15 13.55 -6.43
N SER A 49 -14.00 12.89 -6.58
CA SER A 49 -13.68 11.60 -5.97
C SER A 49 -12.88 11.73 -4.66
N LEU A 50 -12.77 12.94 -4.10
CA LEU A 50 -12.01 13.20 -2.88
C LEU A 50 -12.91 13.65 -1.74
N SER A 51 -12.49 13.29 -0.54
CA SER A 51 -13.06 13.74 0.72
C SER A 51 -11.94 13.91 1.76
N GLY A 52 -12.24 14.46 2.94
CA GLY A 52 -11.27 14.51 4.03
C GLY A 52 -9.97 15.25 3.68
N GLU A 53 -8.85 14.73 4.16
CA GLU A 53 -7.51 15.32 3.96
C GLU A 53 -7.10 15.33 2.49
N ALA A 54 -7.46 14.29 1.75
CA ALA A 54 -7.21 14.22 0.31
C ALA A 54 -7.87 15.37 -0.46
N ALA A 55 -9.09 15.78 -0.09
CA ALA A 55 -9.74 16.93 -0.71
C ALA A 55 -9.06 18.27 -0.37
N VAL A 56 -8.49 18.38 0.84
CA VAL A 56 -7.77 19.57 1.30
C VAL A 56 -6.47 19.76 0.51
N LEU A 57 -5.75 18.69 0.19
CA LEU A 57 -4.45 18.71 -0.52
C LEU A 57 -4.47 19.55 -1.80
N ILE A 58 -5.57 19.50 -2.56
CA ILE A 58 -5.70 20.22 -3.84
C ILE A 58 -6.87 21.22 -3.86
N ASN A 59 -7.39 21.62 -2.70
CA ASN A 59 -8.58 22.48 -2.63
C ASN A 59 -8.39 23.80 -3.40
N ASN A 60 -7.22 24.41 -3.26
CA ASN A 60 -6.84 25.71 -3.84
C ASN A 60 -6.43 25.62 -5.32
N ILE A 61 -6.30 24.42 -5.87
CA ILE A 61 -5.92 24.25 -7.27
C ILE A 61 -7.12 24.53 -8.17
N HIS A 62 -7.03 25.55 -9.02
CA HIS A 62 -8.08 25.82 -9.99
C HIS A 62 -8.18 24.71 -11.04
N ILE A 63 -9.41 24.38 -11.41
CA ILE A 63 -9.66 23.37 -12.44
C ILE A 63 -9.27 23.95 -13.79
N SER A 64 -8.19 23.42 -14.36
CA SER A 64 -7.72 23.75 -15.70
C SER A 64 -6.86 22.61 -16.25
N ASP A 65 -6.67 22.60 -17.56
CA ASP A 65 -5.79 21.62 -18.21
C ASP A 65 -4.34 21.73 -17.71
N ALA A 66 -3.87 22.94 -17.39
CA ALA A 66 -2.50 23.19 -16.95
C ALA A 66 -2.20 22.63 -15.56
N ASN A 67 -3.23 22.41 -14.74
CA ASN A 67 -3.07 22.05 -13.34
C ASN A 67 -3.28 20.56 -13.04
N TYR A 68 -3.77 19.78 -14.00
CA TYR A 68 -4.09 18.37 -13.75
C TYR A 68 -2.86 17.56 -13.35
N GLU A 69 -1.78 17.63 -14.14
CA GLU A 69 -0.57 16.86 -13.84
C GLU A 69 0.02 17.25 -12.48
N ALA A 70 0.06 18.54 -12.17
CA ALA A 70 0.55 19.02 -10.88
C ALA A 70 -0.33 18.51 -9.72
N ALA A 71 -1.65 18.57 -9.88
CA ALA A 71 -2.57 18.06 -8.86
C ALA A 71 -2.42 16.55 -8.65
N TRP A 72 -2.32 15.77 -9.72
CA TRP A 72 -2.13 14.32 -9.63
C TRP A 72 -0.78 13.96 -9.02
N GLN A 73 0.28 14.69 -9.37
CA GLN A 73 1.61 14.48 -8.81
C GLN A 73 1.64 14.73 -7.30
N LEU A 74 0.90 15.72 -6.78
CA LEU A 74 0.81 15.93 -5.33
C LEU A 74 0.25 14.70 -4.59
N PHE A 75 -0.72 14.00 -5.17
CA PHE A 75 -1.21 12.75 -4.59
C PHE A 75 -0.16 11.64 -4.64
N LEU A 76 0.59 11.55 -5.74
CA LEU A 76 1.69 10.60 -5.84
C LEU A 76 2.77 10.89 -4.79
N ASP A 77 3.17 12.15 -4.64
CA ASP A 77 4.22 12.52 -3.69
C ASP A 77 3.78 12.27 -2.23
N GLU A 78 2.53 12.58 -1.91
CA GLU A 78 1.99 12.45 -0.54
C GLU A 78 1.67 11.00 -0.18
N TYR A 79 0.97 10.28 -1.06
CA TYR A 79 0.39 8.96 -0.75
C TYR A 79 1.13 7.79 -1.40
N ASP A 80 1.86 8.03 -2.49
CA ASP A 80 2.69 7.02 -3.17
C ASP A 80 4.09 6.91 -2.56
N ASN A 81 4.27 7.37 -1.31
CA ASN A 81 5.45 7.12 -0.50
C ASN A 81 5.49 5.67 0.00
N ARG A 82 5.44 4.74 -0.95
CA ARG A 82 5.61 3.31 -0.80
C ARG A 82 6.87 2.98 -0.01
N ASN A 83 7.91 3.82 -0.08
CA ASN A 83 9.13 3.63 0.69
C ASN A 83 8.90 3.74 2.20
N ALA A 84 8.09 4.69 2.66
CA ALA A 84 7.68 4.76 4.06
C ALA A 84 6.86 3.52 4.47
N ILE A 85 5.94 3.07 3.60
CA ILE A 85 5.13 1.86 3.84
C ILE A 85 6.01 0.62 3.94
N ILE A 86 6.95 0.44 3.01
CA ILE A 86 7.94 -0.62 3.02
C ILE A 86 8.77 -0.53 4.30
N HIS A 87 9.22 0.66 4.68
CA HIS A 87 10.03 0.86 5.88
C HIS A 87 9.28 0.45 7.16
N VAL A 88 8.00 0.80 7.30
CA VAL A 88 7.16 0.38 8.43
C VAL A 88 6.98 -1.14 8.47
N ASN A 89 6.76 -1.78 7.31
CA ASN A 89 6.60 -3.24 7.23
C ASN A 89 7.91 -3.97 7.57
N ILE A 90 9.05 -3.49 7.03
CA ILE A 90 10.37 -4.03 7.36
C ILE A 90 10.67 -3.84 8.86
N HIS A 91 10.38 -2.66 9.42
CA HIS A 91 10.58 -2.40 10.84
C HIS A 91 9.74 -3.33 11.72
N SER A 92 8.46 -3.50 11.38
CA SER A 92 7.56 -4.40 12.13
C SER A 92 8.00 -5.86 12.07
N PHE A 93 8.50 -6.31 10.91
CA PHE A 93 9.11 -7.63 10.76
C PHE A 93 10.39 -7.77 11.61
N ALA A 94 11.28 -6.78 11.52
CA ALA A 94 12.54 -6.78 12.25
C ALA A 94 12.34 -6.69 13.77
N ASP A 95 11.25 -6.08 14.23
CA ASP A 95 10.93 -5.90 15.66
C ASP A 95 9.97 -6.97 16.23
N LEU A 96 9.68 -8.04 15.47
CA LEU A 96 8.88 -9.16 15.98
C LEU A 96 9.40 -9.64 17.36
N PRO A 97 8.52 -9.96 18.32
CA PRO A 97 8.94 -10.30 19.66
C PRO A 97 9.73 -11.61 19.67
N LYS A 98 10.78 -11.66 20.52
CA LYS A 98 11.51 -12.90 20.78
C LYS A 98 10.60 -13.88 21.53
N MET A 99 10.69 -15.16 21.19
CA MET A 99 10.02 -16.23 21.95
C MET A 99 10.51 -16.20 23.40
N LYS A 100 9.56 -16.21 24.34
CA LYS A 100 9.84 -16.19 25.78
C LYS A 100 9.86 -17.60 26.34
N THR A 101 9.08 -18.50 25.77
CA THR A 101 8.96 -19.88 26.21
C THR A 101 9.03 -20.84 25.02
N GLU A 102 9.82 -21.92 25.18
CA GLU A 102 9.96 -22.97 24.18
C GLU A 102 8.73 -23.87 24.20
N ASN A 103 7.69 -23.47 23.48
CA ASN A 103 6.54 -24.32 23.23
C ASN A 103 6.03 -24.16 21.80
N VAL A 104 5.31 -25.19 21.34
CA VAL A 104 4.74 -25.28 19.99
C VAL A 104 3.82 -24.10 19.69
N LEU A 105 3.13 -23.57 20.70
CA LEU A 105 2.21 -22.45 20.54
C LEU A 105 2.93 -21.14 20.21
N GLU A 106 4.01 -20.79 20.92
CA GLU A 106 4.81 -19.61 20.63
C GLU A 106 5.55 -19.73 19.30
N LEU A 107 6.04 -20.93 18.96
CA LEU A 107 6.69 -21.17 17.67
C LEU A 107 5.71 -20.96 16.52
N LYS A 108 4.49 -21.49 16.64
CA LYS A 108 3.44 -21.30 15.65
C LYS A 108 3.06 -19.83 15.49
N LYS A 109 2.89 -19.11 16.60
CA LYS A 109 2.61 -17.66 16.57
C LYS A 109 3.71 -16.87 15.85
N LEU A 110 4.99 -17.20 16.09
CA LEU A 110 6.10 -16.57 15.39
C LEU A 110 6.05 -16.87 13.89
N CYS A 111 5.81 -18.13 13.50
CA CYS A 111 5.69 -18.54 12.10
C CYS A 111 4.54 -17.83 11.38
N ASP A 112 3.36 -17.75 12.01
CA ASP A 112 2.19 -17.04 11.48
C ASP A 112 2.50 -15.54 11.31
N SER A 113 3.17 -14.92 12.29
CA SER A 113 3.53 -13.50 12.24
C SER A 113 4.56 -13.19 11.14
N VAL A 114 5.58 -14.04 11.00
CA VAL A 114 6.57 -13.95 9.93
C VAL A 114 5.90 -14.09 8.57
N SER A 115 5.04 -15.10 8.40
CA SER A 115 4.34 -15.36 7.14
C SER A 115 3.46 -14.18 6.72
N ALA A 116 2.73 -13.59 7.68
CA ALA A 116 1.91 -12.40 7.42
C ALA A 116 2.77 -11.19 7.00
N ALA A 117 3.90 -10.96 7.67
CA ALA A 117 4.80 -9.86 7.35
C ALA A 117 5.46 -10.01 5.96
N LEU A 118 5.90 -11.24 5.62
CA LEU A 118 6.45 -11.53 4.30
C LEU A 118 5.39 -11.36 3.20
N ALA A 119 4.17 -11.85 3.42
CA ALA A 119 3.07 -11.66 2.46
C ALA A 119 2.75 -10.18 2.20
N ALA A 120 2.78 -9.34 3.25
CA ALA A 120 2.60 -7.89 3.10
C ALA A 120 3.72 -7.27 2.26
N LEU A 121 4.98 -7.66 2.49
CA LEU A 121 6.13 -7.21 1.69
C LEU A 121 6.08 -7.73 0.25
N THR A 122 5.61 -8.95 0.01
CA THR A 122 5.38 -9.51 -1.34
C THR A 122 4.32 -8.71 -2.10
N ASN A 123 3.22 -8.32 -1.44
CA ASN A 123 2.18 -7.47 -2.04
C ASN A 123 2.71 -6.06 -2.37
N LEU A 124 3.75 -5.61 -1.66
CA LEU A 124 4.52 -4.40 -1.97
C LEU A 124 5.64 -4.66 -3.01
N GLU A 125 5.58 -5.78 -3.73
CA GLU A 125 6.53 -6.20 -4.77
C GLU A 125 7.98 -6.23 -4.28
N ARG A 126 8.20 -6.52 -3.00
CA ARG A 126 9.54 -6.74 -2.46
C ARG A 126 10.00 -8.16 -2.77
N PRO A 127 11.27 -8.35 -3.19
CA PRO A 127 11.80 -9.66 -3.57
C PRO A 127 12.18 -10.48 -2.32
N VAL A 128 11.21 -10.74 -1.44
CA VAL A 128 11.42 -11.46 -0.18
C VAL A 128 11.90 -12.89 -0.40
N ASP A 129 11.63 -13.46 -1.57
CA ASP A 129 12.07 -14.77 -2.05
C ASP A 129 13.57 -14.84 -2.34
N THR A 130 14.27 -13.70 -2.37
CA THR A 130 15.71 -13.62 -2.59
C THR A 130 16.51 -13.27 -1.33
N TRP A 131 15.83 -13.11 -0.19
CA TRP A 131 16.42 -12.62 1.05
C TRP A 131 16.80 -13.74 2.02
N ASP A 132 16.89 -14.99 1.55
CA ASP A 132 16.98 -16.20 2.38
C ASP A 132 17.95 -16.08 3.56
N ASP A 133 19.25 -15.85 3.32
CA ASP A 133 20.25 -15.80 4.39
C ASP A 133 19.95 -14.70 5.43
N LEU A 134 19.46 -13.54 4.98
CA LEU A 134 19.14 -12.41 5.83
C LEU A 134 17.87 -12.65 6.65
N LEU A 135 16.82 -13.21 6.03
CA LEU A 135 15.59 -13.58 6.70
C LEU A 135 15.84 -14.69 7.73
N VAL A 136 16.60 -15.72 7.35
CA VAL A 136 17.01 -16.80 8.26
C VAL A 136 17.76 -16.22 9.46
N TYR A 137 18.73 -15.33 9.23
CA TYR A 137 19.44 -14.68 10.32
C TYR A 137 18.49 -13.89 11.23
N ILE A 138 17.63 -13.01 10.69
CA ILE A 138 16.73 -12.17 11.50
C ILE A 138 15.72 -13.03 12.29
N ILE A 139 15.11 -14.03 11.64
CA ILE A 139 14.16 -14.95 12.28
C ILE A 139 14.87 -15.77 13.37
N SER A 140 16.11 -16.20 13.12
CA SER A 140 16.89 -16.93 14.14
C SER A 140 17.14 -16.10 15.41
N GLN A 141 17.25 -14.78 15.27
CA GLN A 141 17.36 -13.85 16.40
C GLN A 141 16.07 -13.75 17.23
N LYS A 142 14.94 -14.29 16.74
CA LYS A 142 13.66 -14.34 17.43
C LYS A 142 13.43 -15.64 18.19
N PHE A 143 14.17 -16.71 17.90
CA PHE A 143 14.17 -17.92 18.72
C PHE A 143 14.78 -17.68 20.09
N SER A 144 14.38 -18.52 21.04
CA SER A 144 15.02 -18.65 22.35
C SER A 144 16.50 -19.08 22.22
N PRO A 145 17.35 -18.80 23.23
CA PRO A 145 18.78 -19.11 23.16
C PRO A 145 19.12 -20.59 22.98
N ARG A 146 18.24 -21.50 23.40
CA ARG A 146 18.45 -22.95 23.27
C ARG A 146 18.13 -23.42 21.85
N THR A 147 16.95 -23.13 21.32
CA THR A 147 16.57 -23.43 19.92
C THR A 147 17.48 -22.78 18.87
N ARG A 148 18.18 -21.68 19.19
CA ARG A 148 19.14 -21.05 18.26
C ARG A 148 20.46 -21.81 18.11
N ASN A 149 20.82 -22.62 19.10
CA ASN A 149 22.10 -23.33 19.17
C ASN A 149 21.99 -24.83 18.80
N GLU A 150 20.82 -25.26 18.34
CA GLU A 150 20.55 -26.59 17.76
C GLU A 150 20.61 -26.52 16.22
#